data_AF-A0A522QHP2-F1
#
_entry.id   AF-A0A522QHP2-F1
#
_cell.length_a   1.000
_cell.length_b   1.000
_cell.length_c   1.000
_cell.angle_alpha   90.00
_cell.angle_beta   90.00
_cell.angle_gamma   90.00
#
_symmetry.space_group_name_H-M   'P 1'
#
loop_
_entity.id
_entity.type
_entity.pdbx_description
1 polymer ?
#
loop_
_entity_poly.entity_id
_entity_poly.type
_entity_poly.pdbx_seq_one_letter_code
_entity_poly.pdbx_strand_id
1 'polypeptide(L)'
;MQTGTFDLVAPYQLAGDQPKAVAALTRGVQRGDRAQTLLGVTGSGKSLDGAEPMLLWFDDGNALVPVRTTIGELVDRSLERRIDALASNGTELHRPDRPIYTVSLNPRTCAMEMKPITWLIRHRAPRTMFRVRTTCGRSVTVTGDHSLYVLRSGRLELLPGGDVRPGDYLPVPRQLTGRLDAVAARTGEAAAARARAVPVAWSVGQVALRETLGLGGSTLLPGWEYADEADLASALERLFDRCGNVEERSAGFRLPSSESAGDVALALLRFGIHARITRVWLPRFDGAGFRWYWRCAVSGQSDLAAFAAHVDLRRPERREMLERAVRASQGHETDYVPLTPRQLRHVRESVHLPMRDLARAAKLTARALSLIERDERMATTEQMLRIADALVRYVHESTLSAARRDGALAAAEHWRALCRPRWAAVSAVEEIERYDAPYVYDVSVADNQTFLAGTGGLIVHNTMAMAAVAAEVQKPTLVLCHNKTLAAQLCAEFKEFFPNNAVEYFVSYFDYYQPEAYIAHTDTYIEKDSSINDEIERLRHSATQALLTRPDTLIVASVSCIYGLGSPADYMELSCRIRTGEEWNRDVLLRKLVDMQYRRNDIN
;
A
#
# COMPACT_ATOMS: atom_id res chain seq x y z
N MET A 1 32.62 17.50 16.45
CA MET A 1 31.23 17.21 16.00
C MET A 1 31.27 15.84 15.36
N GLN A 2 30.37 14.93 15.73
CA GLN A 2 30.19 13.72 14.93
C GLN A 2 29.79 14.17 13.52
N THR A 3 30.45 13.64 12.49
CA THR A 3 30.07 13.84 11.10
C THR A 3 28.80 13.01 10.83
N GLY A 4 27.67 13.50 11.32
CA GLY A 4 26.36 12.89 11.08
C GLY A 4 25.94 13.16 9.65
N THR A 5 25.76 12.11 8.87
CA THR A 5 25.12 12.16 7.55
C THR A 5 23.69 11.65 7.67
N PHE A 6 22.76 12.24 6.94
CA PHE A 6 21.43 11.65 6.75
C PHE A 6 21.59 10.26 6.13
N ASP A 7 21.10 9.25 6.84
CA ASP A 7 21.13 7.85 6.44
C ASP A 7 19.69 7.44 6.11
N LEU A 8 19.34 7.59 4.83
CA LEU A 8 18.00 7.25 4.36
C LEU A 8 17.85 5.74 4.32
N VAL A 9 17.16 5.20 5.32
CA VAL A 9 16.77 3.80 5.38
C VAL A 9 15.41 3.68 4.69
N ALA A 10 15.46 3.47 3.38
CA ALA A 10 14.27 3.20 2.59
C ALA A 10 14.35 1.81 1.93
N PRO A 11 13.31 0.96 2.06
CA PRO A 11 13.28 -0.33 1.39
C PRO A 11 13.03 -0.20 -0.12
N TYR A 12 13.18 0.97 -0.74
CA TYR A 12 12.96 1.21 -2.18
C TYR A 12 13.81 2.37 -2.72
N GLN A 13 14.08 2.35 -4.02
CA GLN A 13 14.75 3.44 -4.75
C GLN A 13 13.71 4.41 -5.31
N LEU A 14 14.06 5.69 -5.42
CA LEU A 14 13.22 6.69 -6.08
C LEU A 14 12.86 6.24 -7.51
N ALA A 15 11.57 6.34 -7.88
CA ALA A 15 11.05 5.94 -9.18
C ALA A 15 10.04 6.96 -9.73
N GLY A 16 9.69 6.84 -11.02
CA GLY A 16 8.83 7.81 -11.71
C GLY A 16 9.53 9.15 -11.91
N ASP A 17 8.82 10.27 -11.71
CA ASP A 17 9.41 11.62 -11.77
C ASP A 17 10.19 12.00 -10.50
N GLN A 18 10.14 11.18 -9.45
CA GLN A 18 10.80 11.49 -8.18
C GLN A 18 12.32 11.65 -8.30
N PRO A 19 13.10 10.81 -9.02
CA PRO A 19 14.52 11.04 -9.22
C PRO A 19 14.82 12.37 -9.91
N LYS A 20 13.99 12.75 -10.89
CA LYS A 20 14.16 14.00 -11.64
C LYS A 20 13.80 15.21 -10.78
N ALA A 21 12.73 15.12 -10.00
CA ALA A 21 12.29 16.14 -9.07
C ALA A 21 13.30 16.33 -7.93
N VAL A 22 13.74 15.23 -7.31
CA VAL A 22 14.78 15.21 -6.28
C VAL A 22 16.07 15.82 -6.83
N ALA A 23 16.57 15.37 -7.99
CA ALA A 23 17.76 15.95 -8.60
C ALA A 23 17.60 17.44 -8.96
N ALA A 24 16.40 17.88 -9.37
CA ALA A 24 16.13 19.29 -9.64
C ALA A 24 16.16 20.14 -8.36
N LEU A 25 15.48 19.68 -7.31
CA LEU A 25 15.43 20.32 -5.99
C LEU A 25 16.82 20.37 -5.35
N THR A 26 17.54 19.24 -5.35
CA THR A 26 18.91 19.14 -4.84
C THR A 26 19.83 20.13 -5.56
N ARG A 27 19.79 20.17 -6.90
CA ARG A 27 20.60 21.14 -7.66
C ARG A 27 20.27 22.59 -7.30
N GLY A 28 19.01 22.95 -7.12
CA GLY A 28 18.68 24.32 -6.73
C GLY A 28 19.11 24.66 -5.31
N VAL A 29 19.05 23.70 -4.36
CA VAL A 29 19.59 23.90 -3.00
C VAL A 29 21.11 24.09 -3.06
N GLN A 30 21.80 23.33 -3.90
CA GLN A 30 23.25 23.44 -4.10
C GLN A 30 23.64 24.75 -4.79
N ARG A 31 22.82 25.27 -5.71
CA ARG A 31 23.00 26.59 -6.33
C ARG A 31 22.69 27.76 -5.39
N GLY A 32 22.05 27.51 -4.26
CA GLY A 32 21.65 28.55 -3.31
C GLY A 32 20.34 29.27 -3.68
N ASP A 33 19.47 28.61 -4.45
CA ASP A 33 18.15 29.16 -4.80
C ASP A 33 17.34 29.41 -3.52
N ARG A 34 16.87 30.65 -3.31
CA ARG A 34 16.14 31.05 -2.08
C ARG A 34 14.81 30.33 -1.91
N ALA A 35 14.13 30.00 -3.00
CA ALA A 35 12.86 29.29 -3.01
C ALA A 35 12.82 28.36 -4.21
N GLN A 36 12.25 27.18 -4.00
CA GLN A 36 12.01 26.20 -5.06
C GLN A 36 10.63 25.59 -4.85
N THR A 37 9.94 25.29 -5.94
CA THR A 37 8.59 24.73 -5.91
C THR A 37 8.63 23.32 -6.45
N LEU A 38 8.27 22.35 -5.62
CA LEU A 38 7.91 21.02 -6.08
C LEU A 38 6.43 21.06 -6.50
N LEU A 39 6.18 21.03 -7.81
CA LEU A 39 4.83 20.86 -8.34
C LEU A 39 4.42 19.39 -8.16
N GLY A 40 3.74 19.11 -7.06
CA GLY A 40 3.26 17.80 -6.67
C GLY A 40 2.98 17.76 -5.16
N VAL A 41 1.96 17.01 -4.76
CA VAL A 41 1.52 16.98 -3.36
C VAL A 41 2.33 15.94 -2.58
N THR A 42 3.33 16.39 -1.84
CA THR A 42 3.97 15.59 -0.78
C THR A 42 3.11 15.68 0.48
N GLY A 43 2.54 14.55 0.91
CA GLY A 43 1.90 14.40 2.22
C GLY A 43 0.46 14.91 2.40
N SER A 44 -0.32 15.25 1.36
CA SER A 44 -1.69 15.79 1.60
C SER A 44 -2.76 15.45 0.55
N GLY A 45 -2.76 14.24 -0.02
CA GLY A 45 -3.79 13.87 -1.00
C GLY A 45 -3.74 12.42 -1.49
N LYS A 46 -3.34 11.44 -0.68
CA LYS A 46 -3.28 10.02 -1.14
C LYS A 46 -4.45 9.22 -0.62
N SER A 47 -5.64 9.74 -0.86
CA SER A 47 -6.83 9.17 -0.27
C SER A 47 -7.71 8.47 -1.28
N LEU A 48 -8.46 7.49 -0.79
CA LEU A 48 -9.49 6.75 -1.50
C LEU A 48 -10.86 7.32 -1.15
N ASP A 49 -11.82 7.03 -2.02
CA ASP A 49 -13.24 7.19 -1.69
C ASP A 49 -13.63 6.28 -0.50
N GLY A 50 -14.46 6.79 0.41
CA GLY A 50 -14.83 6.07 1.63
C GLY A 50 -15.58 4.76 1.39
N ALA A 51 -16.25 4.61 0.24
CA ALA A 51 -16.97 3.39 -0.11
C ALA A 51 -16.06 2.33 -0.76
N GLU A 52 -14.77 2.62 -0.99
CA GLU A 52 -13.86 1.64 -1.55
C GLU A 52 -13.69 0.45 -0.59
N PRO A 53 -14.00 -0.78 -1.05
CA PRO A 53 -13.93 -1.95 -0.21
C PRO A 53 -12.47 -2.31 0.10
N MET A 54 -12.24 -2.80 1.31
CA MET A 54 -10.98 -3.34 1.76
C MET A 54 -11.18 -4.75 2.30
N LEU A 55 -10.19 -5.60 2.05
CA LEU A 55 -10.06 -6.88 2.76
C LEU A 55 -8.84 -6.77 3.68
N LEU A 56 -9.09 -6.95 4.97
CA LEU A 56 -8.14 -6.74 6.06
C LEU A 56 -8.03 -7.99 6.91
N TRP A 57 -6.96 -8.14 7.66
CA TRP A 57 -6.74 -9.25 8.58
C TRP A 57 -6.58 -8.74 9.99
N PHE A 58 -7.53 -9.07 10.87
CA PHE A 58 -7.49 -8.69 12.27
C PHE A 58 -6.79 -9.77 13.08
N ASP A 59 -5.87 -9.39 13.95
CA ASP A 59 -5.28 -10.31 14.93
C ASP A 59 -6.27 -10.52 16.09
N ASP A 60 -6.82 -11.75 16.19
CA ASP A 60 -7.70 -12.15 17.29
C ASP A 60 -6.93 -12.66 18.52
N GLY A 61 -5.59 -12.64 18.48
CA GLY A 61 -4.68 -13.16 19.48
C GLY A 61 -4.18 -14.58 19.19
N ASN A 62 -4.88 -15.34 18.36
CA ASN A 62 -4.53 -16.71 17.98
C ASN A 62 -4.25 -16.82 16.47
N ALA A 63 -5.00 -16.10 15.66
CA ALA A 63 -4.92 -16.11 14.22
C ALA A 63 -5.22 -14.74 13.62
N LEU A 64 -4.76 -14.53 12.39
CA LEU A 64 -5.22 -13.45 11.56
C LEU A 64 -6.51 -13.85 10.85
N VAL A 65 -7.58 -13.11 11.14
CA VAL A 65 -8.93 -13.36 10.59
C VAL A 65 -9.24 -12.33 9.51
N PRO A 66 -9.51 -12.75 8.26
CA PRO A 66 -9.91 -11.85 7.19
C PRO A 66 -11.30 -11.25 7.44
N VAL A 67 -11.42 -9.96 7.16
CA VAL A 67 -12.63 -9.16 7.34
C VAL A 67 -12.75 -8.18 6.19
N ARG A 68 -13.94 -8.14 5.57
CA ARG A 68 -14.28 -7.19 4.52
C ARG A 68 -15.03 -6.01 5.12
N THR A 69 -14.61 -4.81 4.77
CA THR A 69 -15.24 -3.52 5.16
C THR A 69 -15.00 -2.50 4.05
N THR A 70 -15.37 -1.25 4.27
CA THR A 70 -14.92 -0.12 3.44
C THR A 70 -13.88 0.69 4.21
N ILE A 71 -13.01 1.40 3.49
CA ILE A 71 -11.99 2.24 4.14
C ILE A 71 -12.63 3.32 5.03
N GLY A 72 -13.77 3.88 4.61
CA GLY A 72 -14.51 4.87 5.38
C GLY A 72 -15.05 4.30 6.69
N GLU A 73 -15.74 3.15 6.64
CA GLU A 73 -16.25 2.49 7.84
C GLU A 73 -15.14 2.12 8.84
N LEU A 74 -14.00 1.64 8.34
CA LEU A 74 -12.85 1.29 9.15
C LEU A 74 -12.34 2.52 9.92
N VAL A 75 -12.09 3.60 9.21
CA VAL A 75 -11.48 4.81 9.78
C VAL A 75 -12.47 5.55 10.67
N ASP A 76 -13.71 5.77 10.20
CA ASP A 76 -14.73 6.49 10.94
C ASP A 76 -15.06 5.81 12.27
N ARG A 77 -15.24 4.48 12.27
CA ARG A 77 -15.50 3.73 13.51
C ARG A 77 -14.32 3.78 14.47
N SER A 78 -13.11 3.75 13.94
CA SER A 78 -11.92 3.87 14.76
C SER A 78 -11.84 5.25 15.42
N LEU A 79 -12.24 6.31 14.71
CA LEU A 79 -12.31 7.68 15.22
C LEU A 79 -13.47 7.91 16.21
N GLU A 80 -14.60 7.23 16.04
CA GLU A 80 -15.75 7.32 16.95
C GLU A 80 -15.47 6.77 18.35
N ARG A 81 -14.45 5.92 18.52
CA ARG A 81 -14.23 5.11 19.74
C ARG A 81 -13.45 5.78 20.88
N ARG A 82 -12.78 6.95 20.73
CA ARG A 82 -12.38 7.91 21.82
C ARG A 82 -11.36 9.03 21.42
N ILE A 83 -10.97 9.78 22.46
CA ILE A 83 -10.60 11.20 22.67
C ILE A 83 -9.25 11.67 22.09
N ASP A 84 -8.38 10.79 21.59
CA ASP A 84 -7.00 11.13 21.16
C ASP A 84 -6.84 11.33 19.64
N ALA A 85 -7.91 11.73 18.95
CA ALA A 85 -7.83 12.07 17.52
C ALA A 85 -7.01 13.36 17.34
N LEU A 86 -5.88 13.25 16.65
CA LEU A 86 -5.07 14.41 16.21
C LEU A 86 -5.81 15.15 15.08
N ALA A 87 -6.79 15.98 15.44
CA ALA A 87 -7.56 16.78 14.50
C ALA A 87 -6.84 18.11 14.16
N SER A 88 -6.48 18.32 12.90
CA SER A 88 -6.07 19.65 12.42
C SER A 88 -6.37 19.84 10.94
N ASN A 89 -6.95 20.99 10.59
CA ASN A 89 -7.33 21.40 9.24
C ASN A 89 -8.14 20.36 8.44
N GLY A 90 -9.07 19.67 9.08
CA GLY A 90 -9.94 18.69 8.41
C GLY A 90 -9.22 17.39 8.04
N THR A 91 -8.06 17.12 8.65
CA THR A 91 -7.41 15.81 8.66
C THR A 91 -7.42 15.25 10.08
N GLU A 92 -7.71 13.97 10.20
CA GLU A 92 -7.78 13.24 11.45
C GLU A 92 -7.03 11.91 11.30
N LEU A 93 -6.25 11.56 12.32
CA LEU A 93 -5.48 10.32 12.37
C LEU A 93 -5.82 9.53 13.62
N HIS A 94 -5.77 8.22 13.47
CA HIS A 94 -5.97 7.28 14.56
C HIS A 94 -5.02 6.09 14.40
N ARG A 95 -4.40 5.63 15.50
CA ARG A 95 -3.66 4.37 15.51
C ARG A 95 -4.63 3.23 15.80
N PRO A 96 -4.64 2.13 15.01
CA PRO A 96 -5.48 0.99 15.34
C PRO A 96 -5.28 0.49 16.78
N ASP A 97 -6.38 0.30 17.52
CA ASP A 97 -6.35 -0.23 18.91
C ASP A 97 -5.77 -1.66 18.99
N ARG A 98 -5.86 -2.39 17.88
CA ARG A 98 -5.34 -3.73 17.71
C ARG A 98 -4.60 -3.82 16.38
N PRO A 99 -3.61 -4.72 16.25
CA PRO A 99 -2.94 -4.95 14.97
C PRO A 99 -3.93 -5.35 13.88
N ILE A 100 -3.96 -4.57 12.80
CA ILE A 100 -4.70 -4.84 11.57
C ILE A 100 -3.66 -4.99 10.46
N TYR A 101 -3.82 -6.00 9.61
CA TYR A 101 -2.91 -6.27 8.50
C TYR A 101 -3.64 -6.14 7.17
N THR A 102 -2.87 -5.85 6.12
CA THR A 102 -3.33 -5.85 4.74
C THR A 102 -2.32 -6.54 3.83
N VAL A 103 -2.77 -6.93 2.64
CA VAL A 103 -1.90 -7.43 1.58
C VAL A 103 -1.20 -6.25 0.93
N SER A 104 0.12 -6.31 0.88
CA SER A 104 1.00 -5.26 0.42
C SER A 104 1.98 -5.79 -0.62
N LEU A 105 2.20 -5.05 -1.70
CA LEU A 105 3.19 -5.39 -2.73
C LEU A 105 4.57 -4.91 -2.30
N ASN A 106 5.54 -5.84 -2.28
CA ASN A 106 6.95 -5.50 -2.22
C ASN A 106 7.42 -5.10 -3.63
N PRO A 107 7.76 -3.83 -3.90
CA PRO A 107 8.10 -3.37 -5.25
C PRO A 107 9.42 -3.92 -5.79
N ARG A 108 10.35 -4.36 -4.92
CA ARG A 108 11.62 -4.95 -5.34
C ARG A 108 11.44 -6.37 -5.84
N THR A 109 10.67 -7.15 -5.07
CA THR A 109 10.54 -8.58 -5.31
C THR A 109 9.26 -8.93 -6.06
N CYS A 110 8.35 -7.96 -6.23
CA CYS A 110 6.98 -8.12 -6.71
C CYS A 110 6.16 -9.16 -5.91
N ALA A 111 6.60 -9.54 -4.70
CA ALA A 111 5.86 -10.44 -3.83
C ALA A 111 4.71 -9.71 -3.13
N MET A 112 3.63 -10.45 -2.87
CA MET A 112 2.56 -9.99 -1.98
C MET A 112 2.87 -10.45 -0.56
N GLU A 113 2.89 -9.52 0.38
CA GLU A 113 3.29 -9.71 1.77
C GLU A 113 2.20 -9.18 2.70
N MET A 114 2.04 -9.81 3.87
CA MET A 114 1.18 -9.28 4.93
C MET A 114 1.93 -8.20 5.69
N LYS A 115 1.38 -6.99 5.75
CA LYS A 115 1.99 -5.86 6.47
C LYS A 115 0.98 -5.19 7.41
N PRO A 116 1.42 -4.75 8.60
CA PRO A 116 0.54 -4.08 9.55
C PRO A 116 0.20 -2.67 9.08
N ILE A 117 -1.03 -2.25 9.33
CA ILE A 117 -1.51 -0.87 9.21
C ILE A 117 -1.08 -0.13 10.48
N THR A 118 -0.32 0.95 10.31
CA THR A 118 0.22 1.77 11.39
C THR A 118 -0.68 2.96 11.73
N TRP A 119 -1.37 3.50 10.72
CA TRP A 119 -2.26 4.64 10.88
C TRP A 119 -3.51 4.52 9.99
N LEU A 120 -4.63 4.99 10.55
CA LEU A 120 -5.91 5.20 9.89
C LEU A 120 -6.11 6.70 9.73
N ILE A 121 -6.44 7.15 8.53
CA ILE A 121 -6.39 8.57 8.19
C ILE A 121 -7.67 8.98 7.46
N ARG A 122 -8.24 10.13 7.86
CA ARG A 122 -9.38 10.78 7.21
C ARG A 122 -9.00 12.21 6.85
N HIS A 123 -9.33 12.65 5.64
CA HIS A 123 -9.12 14.02 5.17
C HIS A 123 -10.40 14.58 4.57
N ARG A 124 -10.58 15.90 4.56
CA ARG A 124 -11.63 16.55 3.77
C ARG A 124 -11.46 16.21 2.28
N ALA A 125 -12.57 15.84 1.66
CA ALA A 125 -12.56 15.44 0.27
C ALA A 125 -12.24 16.59 -0.68
N PRO A 126 -11.46 16.35 -1.75
CA PRO A 126 -11.36 17.30 -2.85
C PRO A 126 -12.64 17.28 -3.70
N ARG A 127 -12.79 18.30 -4.56
CA ARG A 127 -13.91 18.34 -5.51
C ARG A 127 -13.84 17.26 -6.58
N THR A 128 -12.61 16.89 -6.97
CA THR A 128 -12.35 15.99 -8.09
C THR A 128 -11.67 14.70 -7.63
N MET A 129 -12.16 13.56 -8.09
CA MET A 129 -11.60 12.23 -7.88
C MET A 129 -11.40 11.51 -9.21
N PHE A 130 -10.63 10.42 -9.23
CA PHE A 130 -10.35 9.63 -10.43
C PHE A 130 -10.68 8.16 -10.17
N ARG A 131 -11.49 7.56 -11.04
CA ARG A 131 -11.79 6.13 -11.01
C ARG A 131 -10.97 5.39 -12.04
N VAL A 132 -10.04 4.59 -11.56
CA VAL A 132 -9.24 3.70 -12.41
C VAL A 132 -9.99 2.38 -12.57
N ARG A 133 -10.23 1.96 -13.81
CA ARG A 133 -10.86 0.69 -14.16
C ARG A 133 -9.91 -0.18 -14.96
N THR A 134 -9.93 -1.46 -14.67
CA THR A 134 -9.19 -2.48 -15.41
C THR A 134 -10.10 -3.23 -16.37
N THR A 135 -9.50 -3.82 -17.40
CA THR A 135 -10.17 -4.70 -18.38
C THR A 135 -10.84 -5.91 -17.73
N CYS A 136 -10.34 -6.38 -16.57
CA CYS A 136 -10.95 -7.43 -15.78
C CYS A 136 -12.09 -6.94 -14.87
N GLY A 137 -12.43 -5.65 -14.90
CA GLY A 137 -13.53 -5.06 -14.15
C GLY A 137 -13.21 -4.72 -12.70
N ARG A 138 -11.95 -4.83 -12.28
CA ARG A 138 -11.50 -4.27 -11.00
C ARG A 138 -11.44 -2.75 -11.12
N SER A 139 -11.75 -2.05 -10.03
CA SER A 139 -11.70 -0.60 -10.01
C SER A 139 -11.41 -0.06 -8.63
N VAL A 140 -10.78 1.11 -8.59
CA VAL A 140 -10.59 1.89 -7.37
C VAL A 140 -10.77 3.37 -7.69
N THR A 141 -11.41 4.10 -6.79
CA THR A 141 -11.57 5.56 -6.87
C THR A 141 -10.58 6.21 -5.93
N VAL A 142 -9.70 7.03 -6.49
CA VAL A 142 -8.59 7.67 -5.81
C VAL A 142 -8.57 9.17 -6.07
N THR A 143 -7.91 9.89 -5.20
CA THR A 143 -7.49 11.29 -5.39
C THR A 143 -6.48 11.40 -6.54
N GLY A 144 -6.41 12.55 -7.22
CA GLY A 144 -5.60 12.72 -8.44
C GLY A 144 -4.09 12.50 -8.27
N ASP A 145 -3.57 12.79 -7.07
CA ASP A 145 -2.17 12.61 -6.69
C ASP A 145 -1.89 11.26 -5.99
N HIS A 146 -2.90 10.41 -5.81
CA HIS A 146 -2.70 9.06 -5.30
C HIS A 146 -1.88 8.24 -6.29
N SER A 147 -0.78 7.66 -5.84
CA SER A 147 0.14 6.94 -6.72
C SER A 147 -0.23 5.45 -6.82
N LEU A 148 -0.11 4.88 -8.01
CA LEU A 148 -0.34 3.47 -8.30
C LEU A 148 0.91 2.85 -8.90
N TYR A 149 1.26 1.64 -8.48
CA TYR A 149 2.27 0.85 -9.17
C TYR A 149 1.72 0.36 -10.50
N VAL A 150 2.44 0.68 -11.57
CA VAL A 150 2.07 0.41 -12.95
C VAL A 150 3.24 -0.29 -13.63
N LEU A 151 2.99 -1.45 -14.22
CA LEU A 151 3.92 -2.07 -15.15
C LEU A 151 3.70 -1.45 -16.53
N ARG A 152 4.68 -0.64 -16.97
CA ARG A 152 4.71 0.02 -18.27
C ARG A 152 6.03 -0.33 -18.94
N SER A 153 5.99 -0.80 -20.18
CA SER A 153 7.20 -1.18 -20.92
C SER A 153 8.14 -2.10 -20.12
N GLY A 154 7.59 -3.17 -19.52
CA GLY A 154 8.35 -4.18 -18.78
C GLY A 154 9.04 -3.69 -17.50
N ARG A 155 8.75 -2.46 -17.05
CA ARG A 155 9.28 -1.87 -15.81
C ARG A 155 8.14 -1.48 -14.89
N LEU A 156 8.31 -1.80 -13.62
CA LEU A 156 7.39 -1.37 -12.57
C LEU A 156 7.71 0.09 -12.25
N GLU A 157 6.76 0.97 -12.50
CA GLU A 157 6.84 2.42 -12.29
C GLU A 157 5.75 2.84 -11.30
N LEU A 158 5.99 3.91 -10.55
CA LEU A 158 5.00 4.50 -9.67
C LEU A 158 4.47 5.77 -10.32
N LEU A 159 3.18 5.79 -10.64
CA LEU A 159 2.54 6.89 -11.39
C LEU A 159 1.35 7.46 -10.61
N PRO A 160 1.13 8.79 -10.59
CA PRO A 160 -0.11 9.38 -10.09
C PRO A 160 -1.35 8.84 -10.81
N GLY A 161 -2.49 8.76 -10.13
CA GLY A 161 -3.74 8.23 -10.65
C GLY A 161 -4.18 8.92 -11.94
N GLY A 162 -3.96 10.23 -12.05
CA GLY A 162 -4.23 11.01 -13.28
C GLY A 162 -3.30 10.69 -14.46
N ASP A 163 -2.12 10.12 -14.23
CA ASP A 163 -1.13 9.75 -15.27
C ASP A 163 -1.22 8.30 -15.72
N VAL A 164 -2.07 7.51 -15.06
CA VAL A 164 -2.40 6.14 -15.47
C VAL A 164 -3.24 6.21 -16.75
N ARG A 165 -2.94 5.35 -17.73
CA ARG A 165 -3.57 5.37 -19.05
C ARG A 165 -3.99 3.98 -19.49
N PRO A 166 -4.98 3.86 -20.39
CA PRO A 166 -5.29 2.58 -21.02
C PRO A 166 -4.05 1.94 -21.66
N GLY A 167 -3.83 0.65 -21.40
CA GLY A 167 -2.63 -0.09 -21.82
C GLY A 167 -1.57 -0.27 -20.74
N ASP A 168 -1.66 0.46 -19.63
CA ASP A 168 -0.90 0.21 -18.41
C ASP A 168 -1.37 -1.07 -17.70
N TYR A 169 -0.54 -1.66 -16.84
CA TYR A 169 -0.90 -2.87 -16.09
C TYR A 169 -0.73 -2.67 -14.58
N LEU A 170 -1.78 -2.93 -13.81
CA LEU A 170 -1.75 -2.84 -12.35
C LEU A 170 -1.48 -4.22 -11.73
N PRO A 171 -0.68 -4.30 -10.66
CA PRO A 171 -0.43 -5.54 -9.95
C PRO A 171 -1.65 -5.97 -9.13
N VAL A 172 -1.96 -7.26 -9.19
CA VAL A 172 -3.05 -7.91 -8.45
C VAL A 172 -2.50 -9.16 -7.76
N PRO A 173 -2.90 -9.46 -6.52
CA PRO A 173 -2.50 -10.70 -5.86
C PRO A 173 -2.94 -11.93 -6.67
N ARG A 174 -2.09 -12.95 -6.81
CA ARG A 174 -2.45 -14.20 -7.52
C ARG A 174 -3.40 -15.08 -6.71
N GLN A 175 -3.31 -14.99 -5.38
CA GLN A 175 -4.16 -15.69 -4.45
C GLN A 175 -4.25 -14.89 -3.15
N LEU A 176 -5.39 -14.91 -2.50
CA LEU A 176 -5.55 -14.39 -1.14
C LEU A 176 -5.51 -15.54 -0.14
N THR A 177 -4.86 -15.32 0.98
CA THR A 177 -4.83 -16.29 2.08
C THR A 177 -6.08 -16.18 2.94
N GLY A 178 -6.59 -17.31 3.43
CA GLY A 178 -7.69 -17.33 4.41
C GLY A 178 -7.21 -16.94 5.81
N ARG A 179 -7.62 -17.72 6.82
CA ARG A 179 -7.10 -17.60 8.19
C ARG A 179 -5.62 -17.98 8.23
N LEU A 180 -4.79 -17.16 8.86
CA LEU A 180 -3.35 -17.41 9.02
C LEU A 180 -2.98 -17.58 10.50
N ASP A 181 -2.03 -18.45 10.82
CA ASP A 181 -1.44 -18.52 12.15
C ASP A 181 -0.75 -17.18 12.49
N ALA A 182 -1.09 -16.57 13.63
CA ALA A 182 -0.62 -15.22 13.99
C ALA A 182 0.92 -15.15 14.13
N VAL A 183 1.58 -16.26 14.47
CA VAL A 183 3.05 -16.35 14.58
C VAL A 183 3.73 -16.21 13.21
N ALA A 184 3.19 -16.85 12.17
CA ALA A 184 3.76 -16.81 10.82
C ALA A 184 3.61 -15.44 10.14
N ALA A 185 2.57 -14.69 10.51
CA ALA A 185 2.35 -13.33 10.01
C ALA A 185 3.29 -12.30 10.66
N ARG A 186 3.68 -12.49 11.93
CA ARG A 186 4.60 -11.59 12.65
C ARG A 186 6.06 -11.74 12.23
N THR A 187 6.46 -12.89 11.67
CA THR A 187 7.84 -13.16 11.23
C THR A 187 8.09 -12.85 9.75
N GLY A 188 7.08 -12.42 8.99
CA GLY A 188 7.21 -12.13 7.55
C GLY A 188 7.29 -13.38 6.65
N GLU A 189 7.13 -14.58 7.20
CA GLU A 189 7.22 -15.86 6.47
C GLU A 189 5.84 -16.36 5.97
N ALA A 190 4.97 -15.47 5.51
CA ALA A 190 3.65 -15.86 4.99
C ALA A 190 3.73 -16.82 3.78
N ALA A 191 4.84 -16.80 3.03
CA ALA A 191 5.06 -17.71 1.90
C ALA A 191 5.31 -19.18 2.32
N ALA A 192 5.79 -19.42 3.54
CA ALA A 192 6.08 -20.77 4.06
C ALA A 192 4.92 -21.36 4.90
N ALA A 193 4.03 -20.52 5.42
CA ALA A 193 2.92 -20.92 6.29
C ALA A 193 1.64 -21.38 5.55
N ARG A 194 1.80 -22.02 4.38
CA ARG A 194 0.70 -22.73 3.68
C ARG A 194 0.21 -23.97 4.43
N ALA A 195 0.81 -24.33 5.58
CA ALA A 195 0.74 -25.69 6.11
C ALA A 195 -0.21 -25.94 7.30
N ARG A 196 -0.86 -24.93 7.91
CA ARG A 196 -1.80 -25.19 9.01
C ARG A 196 -3.00 -24.23 9.00
N ALA A 197 -4.01 -24.58 8.20
CA ALA A 197 -5.36 -24.12 8.50
C ALA A 197 -5.78 -24.76 9.82
N VAL A 198 -6.03 -23.96 10.86
CA VAL A 198 -6.57 -24.44 12.13
C VAL A 198 -8.07 -24.67 11.95
N PRO A 199 -8.58 -25.91 12.04
CA PRO A 199 -10.01 -26.14 12.05
C PRO A 199 -10.56 -25.72 13.41
N VAL A 200 -11.55 -24.84 13.43
CA VAL A 200 -12.34 -24.60 14.65
C VAL A 200 -13.81 -24.65 14.31
N ALA A 201 -14.52 -25.50 15.06
CA ALA A 201 -15.95 -25.68 15.02
C ALA A 201 -16.70 -24.35 15.11
N TRP A 202 -17.81 -24.27 14.36
CA TRP A 202 -18.82 -23.24 14.47
C TRP A 202 -19.10 -22.92 15.94
N SER A 203 -18.74 -21.73 16.39
CA SER A 203 -19.20 -21.20 17.65
C SER A 203 -19.78 -19.82 17.44
N VAL A 204 -20.84 -19.56 18.18
CA VAL A 204 -21.69 -18.35 18.23
C VAL A 204 -20.91 -17.03 18.37
N GLY A 205 -19.59 -17.08 18.61
CA GLY A 205 -18.69 -15.93 18.72
C GLY A 205 -18.37 -15.18 17.42
N GLN A 206 -18.63 -15.73 16.22
CA GLN A 206 -18.29 -15.04 14.95
C GLN A 206 -19.35 -14.04 14.47
N VAL A 207 -20.63 -14.28 14.76
CA VAL A 207 -21.68 -13.25 14.65
C VAL A 207 -21.38 -12.14 15.66
N ALA A 208 -20.96 -12.52 16.88
CA ALA A 208 -20.47 -11.57 17.86
C ALA A 208 -19.20 -10.83 17.40
N LEU A 209 -18.32 -11.39 16.57
CA LEU A 209 -17.18 -10.66 15.99
C LEU A 209 -17.62 -9.62 14.95
N ARG A 210 -18.66 -9.89 14.15
CA ARG A 210 -19.28 -8.87 13.27
C ARG A 210 -19.99 -7.78 14.07
N GLU A 211 -20.66 -8.14 15.16
CA GLU A 211 -21.35 -7.18 16.07
C GLU A 211 -20.37 -6.37 16.94
N THR A 212 -19.31 -7.01 17.47
CA THR A 212 -18.19 -6.35 18.20
C THR A 212 -17.34 -5.50 17.24
N LEU A 213 -17.20 -6.02 16.01
CA LEU A 213 -16.75 -5.38 14.76
C LEU A 213 -17.52 -4.09 14.44
N GLY A 214 -18.84 -4.14 14.54
CA GLY A 214 -19.80 -3.14 14.03
C GLY A 214 -20.12 -3.26 12.53
N LEU A 215 -19.77 -4.37 11.87
CA LEU A 215 -19.78 -4.52 10.40
C LEU A 215 -21.12 -5.05 9.88
N GLY A 216 -22.05 -4.14 9.58
CA GLY A 216 -23.34 -4.43 8.96
C GLY A 216 -23.31 -4.33 7.43
N GLY A 217 -23.80 -5.36 6.73
CA GLY A 217 -23.97 -5.33 5.27
C GLY A 217 -24.66 -6.59 4.75
N SER A 218 -25.65 -6.43 3.86
CA SER A 218 -26.34 -7.55 3.20
C SER A 218 -25.49 -8.08 2.03
N THR A 219 -24.46 -8.87 2.33
CA THR A 219 -23.71 -9.57 1.27
C THR A 219 -24.45 -10.82 0.80
N LEU A 220 -24.35 -11.13 -0.50
CA LEU A 220 -24.91 -12.37 -1.08
C LEU A 220 -24.10 -13.62 -0.73
N LEU A 221 -22.93 -13.45 -0.10
CA LEU A 221 -22.07 -14.53 0.36
C LEU A 221 -21.68 -14.31 1.84
N PRO A 222 -22.60 -14.38 2.81
CA PRO A 222 -22.31 -14.03 4.20
C PRO A 222 -21.18 -14.87 4.81
N GLY A 223 -20.19 -14.21 5.41
CA GLY A 223 -19.10 -14.86 6.13
C GLY A 223 -18.05 -15.54 5.26
N TRP A 224 -18.06 -15.28 3.95
CA TRP A 224 -17.09 -15.82 3.00
C TRP A 224 -15.65 -15.45 3.34
N GLU A 225 -15.47 -14.32 4.02
CA GLU A 225 -14.18 -13.78 4.38
C GLU A 225 -13.44 -14.78 5.26
N TYR A 226 -14.09 -15.21 6.35
CA TYR A 226 -13.52 -16.05 7.40
C TYR A 226 -13.86 -17.54 7.29
N ALA A 227 -14.69 -17.94 6.32
CA ALA A 227 -14.97 -19.35 6.04
C ALA A 227 -13.67 -20.12 5.75
N ASP A 228 -13.59 -21.39 6.16
CA ASP A 228 -12.53 -22.25 5.66
C ASP A 228 -12.74 -22.56 4.16
N GLU A 229 -11.77 -23.24 3.54
CA GLU A 229 -11.84 -23.50 2.10
C GLU A 229 -13.03 -24.39 1.70
N ALA A 230 -13.42 -25.34 2.55
CA ALA A 230 -14.51 -26.26 2.27
C ALA A 230 -15.89 -25.57 2.41
N ASP A 231 -16.07 -24.78 3.47
CA ASP A 231 -17.28 -23.99 3.70
C ASP A 231 -17.43 -22.91 2.63
N LEU A 232 -16.33 -22.27 2.22
CA LEU A 232 -16.34 -21.28 1.15
C LEU A 232 -16.69 -21.90 -0.20
N ALA A 233 -16.11 -23.06 -0.54
CA ALA A 233 -16.47 -23.82 -1.73
C ALA A 233 -17.97 -24.14 -1.73
N SER A 234 -18.48 -24.70 -0.63
CA SER A 234 -19.89 -25.02 -0.48
C SER A 234 -20.82 -23.80 -0.57
N ALA A 235 -20.37 -22.63 -0.09
CA ALA A 235 -21.10 -21.37 -0.22
C ALA A 235 -21.15 -20.89 -1.68
N LEU A 236 -20.04 -20.97 -2.41
CA LEU A 236 -19.96 -20.64 -3.83
C LEU A 236 -20.83 -21.58 -4.68
N GLU A 237 -20.87 -22.87 -4.36
CA GLU A 237 -21.76 -23.84 -5.03
C GLU A 237 -23.24 -23.46 -4.87
N ARG A 238 -23.68 -23.20 -3.62
CA ARG A 238 -25.05 -22.76 -3.33
C ARG A 238 -25.40 -21.47 -4.05
N LEU A 239 -24.45 -20.53 -4.12
CA LEU A 239 -24.63 -19.29 -4.87
C LEU A 239 -24.75 -19.57 -6.38
N PHE A 240 -23.90 -20.45 -6.93
CA PHE A 240 -23.91 -20.81 -8.34
C PHE A 240 -25.22 -21.49 -8.76
N ASP A 241 -25.82 -22.31 -7.91
CA ASP A 241 -27.14 -22.88 -8.22
C ASP A 241 -28.22 -21.82 -8.41
N ARG A 242 -28.16 -20.75 -7.62
CA ARG A 242 -29.14 -19.65 -7.66
C ARG A 242 -28.90 -18.70 -8.83
N CYS A 243 -27.66 -18.31 -9.08
CA CYS A 243 -27.35 -17.22 -10.01
C CYS A 243 -26.22 -17.52 -11.01
N GLY A 244 -25.68 -18.74 -10.98
CA GLY A 244 -24.61 -19.19 -11.85
C GLY A 244 -25.08 -19.58 -13.25
N ASN A 245 -24.15 -19.50 -14.20
CA ASN A 245 -24.31 -19.94 -15.58
C ASN A 245 -22.97 -20.47 -16.12
N VAL A 246 -23.05 -21.45 -17.02
CA VAL A 246 -21.91 -21.94 -17.79
C VAL A 246 -22.11 -21.57 -19.26
N GLU A 247 -21.09 -20.97 -19.84
CA GLU A 247 -20.98 -20.60 -21.26
C GLU A 247 -19.89 -21.46 -21.92
N GLU A 248 -19.68 -21.33 -23.24
CA GLU A 248 -18.78 -22.20 -24.01
C GLU A 248 -17.34 -22.28 -23.46
N ARG A 249 -16.78 -21.18 -22.96
CA ARG A 249 -15.40 -21.08 -22.44
C ARG A 249 -15.30 -20.35 -21.10
N SER A 250 -16.42 -20.25 -20.38
CA SER A 250 -16.45 -19.53 -19.11
C SER A 250 -17.59 -20.00 -18.23
N ALA A 251 -17.42 -19.85 -16.93
CA ALA A 251 -18.49 -20.06 -15.95
C ALA A 251 -18.53 -18.86 -15.01
N GLY A 252 -19.70 -18.48 -14.52
CA GLY A 252 -19.78 -17.29 -13.69
C GLY A 252 -21.14 -17.03 -13.07
N PHE A 253 -21.21 -15.93 -12.33
CA PHE A 253 -22.34 -15.53 -11.51
C PHE A 253 -23.00 -14.29 -12.10
N ARG A 254 -24.33 -14.24 -12.09
CA ARG A 254 -25.13 -13.05 -12.41
C ARG A 254 -25.59 -12.38 -11.11
N LEU A 255 -25.02 -11.23 -10.80
CA LEU A 255 -25.14 -10.56 -9.51
C LEU A 255 -25.83 -9.20 -9.65
N PRO A 256 -26.54 -8.73 -8.61
CA PRO A 256 -27.34 -7.50 -8.69
C PRO A 256 -26.51 -6.21 -8.57
N SER A 257 -25.31 -6.26 -7.96
CA SER A 257 -24.45 -5.11 -7.71
C SER A 257 -22.97 -5.40 -8.01
N SER A 258 -22.18 -4.34 -8.23
CA SER A 258 -20.73 -4.42 -8.40
C SER A 258 -20.03 -4.90 -7.13
N GLU A 259 -20.57 -4.52 -5.98
CA GLU A 259 -20.09 -4.94 -4.67
C GLU A 259 -20.17 -6.46 -4.49
N SER A 260 -21.34 -7.05 -4.75
CA SER A 260 -21.47 -8.52 -4.70
C SER A 260 -20.58 -9.22 -5.72
N ALA A 261 -20.36 -8.63 -6.89
CA ALA A 261 -19.40 -9.15 -7.87
C ALA A 261 -17.95 -9.05 -7.39
N GLY A 262 -17.60 -7.99 -6.68
CA GLY A 262 -16.32 -7.81 -6.00
C GLY A 262 -16.11 -8.85 -4.91
N ASP A 263 -17.09 -9.06 -4.03
CA ASP A 263 -17.05 -10.09 -2.97
C ASP A 263 -16.83 -11.48 -3.55
N VAL A 264 -17.60 -11.86 -4.59
CA VAL A 264 -17.41 -13.15 -5.28
C VAL A 264 -16.05 -13.24 -5.96
N ALA A 265 -15.56 -12.15 -6.55
CA ALA A 265 -14.22 -12.14 -7.16
C ALA A 265 -13.10 -12.32 -6.14
N LEU A 266 -13.20 -11.69 -4.95
CA LEU A 266 -12.24 -11.87 -3.87
C LEU A 266 -12.35 -13.26 -3.23
N ALA A 267 -13.56 -13.80 -3.09
CA ALA A 267 -13.80 -15.17 -2.64
C ALA A 267 -13.16 -16.20 -3.58
N LEU A 268 -13.35 -16.06 -4.89
CA LEU A 268 -12.69 -16.89 -5.89
C LEU A 268 -11.17 -16.74 -5.85
N LEU A 269 -10.67 -15.52 -5.58
CA LEU A 269 -9.24 -15.26 -5.46
C LEU A 269 -8.60 -15.98 -4.27
N ARG A 270 -9.36 -16.41 -3.25
CA ARG A 270 -8.85 -17.29 -2.19
C ARG A 270 -8.42 -18.67 -2.71
N PHE A 271 -9.03 -19.15 -3.79
CA PHE A 271 -8.64 -20.37 -4.49
C PHE A 271 -7.64 -20.11 -5.63
N GLY A 272 -7.11 -18.87 -5.74
CA GLY A 272 -6.25 -18.46 -6.84
C GLY A 272 -6.99 -18.31 -8.19
N ILE A 273 -8.32 -18.25 -8.16
CA ILE A 273 -9.16 -18.12 -9.36
C ILE A 273 -9.42 -16.63 -9.60
N HIS A 274 -8.98 -16.10 -10.74
CA HIS A 274 -9.31 -14.73 -11.09
C HIS A 274 -10.57 -14.67 -11.95
N ALA A 275 -11.55 -13.93 -11.46
CA ALA A 275 -12.76 -13.62 -12.20
C ALA A 275 -12.71 -12.24 -12.85
N ARG A 276 -13.47 -12.09 -13.94
CA ARG A 276 -13.73 -10.86 -14.65
C ARG A 276 -15.10 -10.32 -14.27
N ILE A 277 -15.14 -9.07 -13.82
CA ILE A 277 -16.38 -8.35 -13.50
C ILE A 277 -16.80 -7.53 -14.73
N THR A 278 -18.02 -7.73 -15.21
CA THR A 278 -18.57 -6.98 -16.35
C THR A 278 -20.02 -6.62 -16.12
N ARG A 279 -20.47 -5.48 -16.64
CA ARG A 279 -21.89 -5.13 -16.62
C ARG A 279 -22.56 -5.70 -17.87
N VAL A 280 -23.65 -6.44 -17.69
CA VAL A 280 -24.36 -7.16 -18.77
C VAL A 280 -25.86 -6.87 -18.74
N TRP A 281 -26.47 -6.74 -19.92
CA TRP A 281 -27.92 -6.60 -20.07
C TRP A 281 -28.53 -7.96 -20.39
N LEU A 282 -29.26 -8.53 -19.43
CA LEU A 282 -29.77 -9.90 -19.53
C LEU A 282 -31.24 -9.99 -19.10
N PRO A 283 -31.98 -11.03 -19.53
CA PRO A 283 -33.32 -11.29 -19.04
C PRO A 283 -33.32 -11.47 -17.52
N ARG A 284 -34.39 -11.01 -16.88
CA ARG A 284 -34.59 -11.22 -15.45
C ARG A 284 -34.88 -12.70 -15.16
N PHE A 285 -34.54 -13.13 -13.94
CA PHE A 285 -34.82 -14.50 -13.48
C PHE A 285 -36.32 -14.82 -13.39
N ASP A 286 -37.16 -13.81 -13.16
CA ASP A 286 -38.62 -13.91 -13.11
C ASP A 286 -39.29 -13.88 -14.50
N GLY A 287 -38.50 -13.75 -15.58
CA GLY A 287 -39.00 -13.62 -16.95
C GLY A 287 -39.61 -12.25 -17.28
N ALA A 288 -39.66 -11.29 -16.35
CA ALA A 288 -40.34 -10.01 -16.52
C ALA A 288 -39.48 -8.95 -17.25
N GLY A 289 -39.01 -9.27 -18.46
CA GLY A 289 -38.18 -8.37 -19.27
C GLY A 289 -36.69 -8.45 -18.92
N PHE A 290 -35.97 -7.35 -19.10
CA PHE A 290 -34.50 -7.30 -19.00
C PHE A 290 -34.04 -6.31 -17.93
N ARG A 291 -32.86 -6.56 -17.37
CA ARG A 291 -32.19 -5.59 -16.50
C ARG A 291 -30.67 -5.70 -16.60
N TRP A 292 -30.00 -4.66 -16.10
CA TRP A 292 -28.57 -4.69 -15.89
C TRP A 292 -28.22 -5.62 -14.72
N TYR A 293 -27.25 -6.49 -14.95
CA TYR A 293 -26.59 -7.33 -13.96
C TYR A 293 -25.09 -7.10 -14.00
N TRP A 294 -24.42 -7.45 -12.91
CA TRP A 294 -22.97 -7.59 -12.84
C TRP A 294 -22.62 -9.06 -12.99
N ARG A 295 -21.89 -9.39 -14.04
CA ARG A 295 -21.38 -10.73 -14.30
C ARG A 295 -19.98 -10.86 -13.73
N CYS A 296 -19.77 -11.80 -12.81
CA CYS A 296 -18.46 -12.23 -12.32
C CYS A 296 -18.14 -13.57 -12.99
N ALA A 297 -17.30 -13.55 -14.03
CA ALA A 297 -17.04 -14.71 -14.88
C ALA A 297 -15.59 -15.18 -14.80
N VAL A 298 -15.42 -16.47 -14.66
CA VAL A 298 -14.14 -17.18 -14.71
C VAL A 298 -13.93 -17.70 -16.13
N SER A 299 -12.75 -17.42 -16.70
CA SER A 299 -12.37 -17.86 -18.03
C SER A 299 -10.84 -18.02 -18.13
N GLY A 300 -10.40 -18.71 -19.17
CA GLY A 300 -9.01 -19.15 -19.28
C GLY A 300 -8.83 -20.54 -18.70
N GLN A 301 -7.91 -21.30 -19.27
CA GLN A 301 -7.72 -22.71 -18.97
C GLN A 301 -7.45 -22.93 -17.47
N SER A 302 -6.44 -22.24 -16.90
CA SER A 302 -6.06 -22.44 -15.50
C SER A 302 -7.16 -22.04 -14.53
N ASP A 303 -7.75 -20.85 -14.69
CA ASP A 303 -8.78 -20.34 -13.78
C ASP A 303 -10.06 -21.20 -13.86
N LEU A 304 -10.48 -21.63 -15.05
CA LEU A 304 -11.69 -22.44 -15.22
C LEU A 304 -11.50 -23.88 -14.74
N ALA A 305 -10.30 -24.45 -14.91
CA ALA A 305 -9.96 -25.74 -14.34
C ALA A 305 -9.92 -25.68 -12.80
N ALA A 306 -9.33 -24.62 -12.24
CA ALA A 306 -9.34 -24.40 -10.79
C ALA A 306 -10.76 -24.20 -10.26
N PHE A 307 -11.63 -23.49 -10.99
CA PHE A 307 -13.05 -23.36 -10.65
C PHE A 307 -13.77 -24.71 -10.62
N ALA A 308 -13.57 -25.54 -11.64
CA ALA A 308 -14.16 -26.89 -11.68
C ALA A 308 -13.63 -27.83 -10.58
N ALA A 309 -12.41 -27.61 -10.11
CA ALA A 309 -11.83 -28.40 -9.03
C ALA A 309 -12.35 -28.02 -7.64
N HIS A 310 -12.75 -26.76 -7.43
CA HIS A 310 -13.16 -26.26 -6.10
C HIS A 310 -14.66 -26.01 -5.95
N VAL A 311 -15.41 -25.83 -7.04
CA VAL A 311 -16.85 -25.53 -6.99
C VAL A 311 -17.62 -26.68 -7.63
N ASP A 312 -18.11 -27.63 -6.82
CA ASP A 312 -18.86 -28.77 -7.33
C ASP A 312 -20.31 -28.38 -7.67
N LEU A 313 -20.61 -28.33 -8.97
CA LEU A 313 -21.94 -27.98 -9.45
C LEU A 313 -22.92 -29.10 -9.12
N ARG A 314 -23.91 -28.82 -8.27
CA ARG A 314 -24.88 -29.82 -7.76
C ARG A 314 -25.70 -30.49 -8.85
N ARG A 315 -25.95 -29.77 -9.94
CA ARG A 315 -26.75 -30.25 -11.06
C ARG A 315 -25.88 -30.96 -12.10
N PRO A 316 -26.13 -32.25 -12.41
CA PRO A 316 -25.30 -33.03 -13.33
C PRO A 316 -25.13 -32.39 -14.71
N GLU A 317 -26.19 -31.77 -15.25
CA GLU A 317 -26.13 -31.12 -16.56
C GLU A 317 -25.19 -29.91 -16.56
N ARG A 318 -25.12 -29.16 -15.45
CA ARG A 318 -24.21 -28.02 -15.33
C ARG A 318 -22.76 -28.47 -15.15
N ARG A 319 -22.54 -29.58 -14.44
CA ARG A 319 -21.21 -30.20 -14.31
C ARG A 319 -20.67 -30.61 -15.67
N GLU A 320 -21.49 -31.28 -16.48
CA GLU A 320 -21.09 -31.68 -17.84
C GLU A 320 -20.80 -30.46 -18.74
N MET A 321 -21.61 -29.41 -18.65
CA MET A 321 -21.34 -28.14 -19.35
C MET A 321 -20.00 -27.53 -18.92
N LEU A 322 -19.71 -27.52 -17.62
CA LEU A 322 -18.46 -26.97 -17.08
C LEU A 322 -17.24 -27.76 -17.58
N GLU A 323 -17.32 -29.09 -17.60
CA GLU A 323 -16.26 -29.93 -18.15
C GLU A 323 -16.04 -29.67 -19.65
N ARG A 324 -17.12 -29.50 -20.43
CA ARG A 324 -17.00 -29.11 -21.84
C ARG A 324 -16.34 -27.74 -21.97
N ALA A 325 -16.67 -26.79 -21.10
CA ALA A 325 -16.07 -25.45 -21.11
C ALA A 325 -14.57 -25.47 -20.75
N VAL A 326 -14.15 -26.33 -19.80
CA VAL A 326 -12.74 -26.56 -19.47
C VAL A 326 -12.00 -27.14 -20.68
N ARG A 327 -12.57 -28.14 -21.38
CA ARG A 327 -11.99 -28.71 -22.61
C ARG A 327 -11.91 -27.67 -23.73
N ALA A 328 -12.96 -26.88 -23.93
CA ALA A 328 -13.00 -25.84 -24.96
C ALA A 328 -12.01 -24.69 -24.72
N SER A 329 -11.60 -24.48 -23.46
CA SER A 329 -10.62 -23.48 -23.04
C SER A 329 -9.16 -23.96 -23.18
N GLN A 330 -8.89 -25.20 -23.61
CA GLN A 330 -7.52 -25.69 -23.79
C GLN A 330 -6.71 -24.80 -24.73
N GLY A 331 -5.53 -24.36 -24.29
CA GLY A 331 -4.65 -23.46 -25.01
C GLY A 331 -5.04 -21.97 -24.94
N HIS A 332 -6.18 -21.64 -24.33
CA HIS A 332 -6.64 -20.27 -24.10
C HIS A 332 -6.33 -19.85 -22.67
N GLU A 333 -5.26 -19.07 -22.48
CA GLU A 333 -4.92 -18.52 -21.18
C GLU A 333 -5.36 -17.08 -20.98
N THR A 334 -5.40 -16.66 -19.72
CA THR A 334 -5.72 -15.29 -19.30
C THR A 334 -4.66 -14.72 -18.34
N ASP A 335 -3.66 -15.51 -17.95
CA ASP A 335 -2.55 -15.08 -17.09
C ASP A 335 -1.28 -14.82 -17.91
N TYR A 336 -1.13 -13.56 -18.33
CA TYR A 336 -0.04 -13.08 -19.18
C TYR A 336 0.87 -12.11 -18.43
N VAL A 337 2.16 -12.11 -18.79
CA VAL A 337 3.16 -11.20 -18.22
C VAL A 337 3.46 -10.06 -19.21
N PRO A 338 3.22 -8.79 -18.85
CA PRO A 338 3.47 -7.63 -19.70
C PRO A 338 4.96 -7.24 -19.75
N LEU A 339 5.77 -8.08 -20.37
CA LEU A 339 7.19 -7.81 -20.61
C LEU A 339 7.39 -7.00 -21.88
N THR A 340 8.49 -6.24 -21.96
CA THR A 340 8.93 -5.66 -23.23
C THR A 340 9.62 -6.74 -24.08
N PRO A 341 9.11 -7.07 -25.26
CA PRO A 341 9.63 -8.15 -26.09
C PRO A 341 11.08 -7.99 -26.55
N ARG A 342 11.49 -6.72 -26.74
CA ARG A 342 12.89 -6.38 -27.06
C ARG A 342 13.86 -6.74 -25.94
N GLN A 343 13.42 -6.74 -24.67
CA GLN A 343 14.28 -7.10 -23.54
C GLN A 343 14.63 -8.58 -23.57
N LEU A 344 13.66 -9.47 -23.83
CA LEU A 344 13.90 -10.91 -23.89
C LEU A 344 14.91 -11.24 -25.00
N ARG A 345 14.66 -10.72 -26.21
CA ARG A 345 15.55 -10.92 -27.35
C ARG A 345 16.95 -10.36 -27.08
N HIS A 346 17.04 -9.15 -26.53
CA HIS A 346 18.31 -8.50 -26.24
C HIS A 346 19.13 -9.28 -25.20
N VAL A 347 18.51 -9.75 -24.12
CA VAL A 347 19.18 -10.57 -23.10
C VAL A 347 19.62 -11.90 -23.67
N ARG A 348 18.78 -12.55 -24.50
CA ARG A 348 19.14 -13.79 -25.17
C ARG A 348 20.35 -13.62 -26.11
N GLU A 349 20.34 -12.57 -26.94
CA GLU A 349 21.42 -12.28 -27.89
C GLU A 349 22.72 -11.87 -27.19
N SER A 350 22.65 -11.18 -26.04
CA SER A 350 23.84 -10.75 -25.29
C SER A 350 24.64 -11.92 -24.69
N VAL A 351 23.98 -13.04 -24.43
CA VAL A 351 24.61 -14.30 -23.98
C VAL A 351 24.84 -15.30 -25.11
N HIS A 352 24.63 -14.91 -26.37
CA HIS A 352 24.78 -15.77 -27.56
C HIS A 352 23.88 -17.00 -27.60
N LEU A 353 22.73 -16.97 -26.92
CA LEU A 353 21.80 -18.09 -26.88
C LEU A 353 20.94 -18.13 -28.17
N PRO A 354 20.99 -19.19 -28.99
CA PRO A 354 20.13 -19.28 -30.17
C PRO A 354 18.66 -19.40 -29.78
N MET A 355 17.77 -18.71 -30.52
CA MET A 355 16.31 -18.73 -30.25
C MET A 355 15.74 -20.16 -30.24
N ARG A 356 16.21 -21.04 -31.13
CA ARG A 356 15.74 -22.43 -31.21
C ARG A 356 16.10 -23.23 -29.96
N ASP A 357 17.25 -22.95 -29.37
CA ASP A 357 17.73 -23.66 -28.18
C ASP A 357 16.99 -23.19 -26.94
N LEU A 358 16.76 -21.88 -26.80
CA LEU A 358 15.89 -21.34 -25.76
C LEU A 358 14.46 -21.89 -25.87
N ALA A 359 13.89 -21.91 -27.08
CA ALA A 359 12.56 -22.46 -27.31
C ALA A 359 12.47 -23.93 -26.89
N ARG A 360 13.45 -24.75 -27.29
CA ARG A 360 13.51 -26.17 -26.92
C ARG A 360 13.61 -26.34 -25.40
N ALA A 361 14.54 -25.63 -24.75
CA ALA A 361 14.79 -25.73 -23.32
C ALA A 361 13.60 -25.24 -22.47
N ALA A 362 12.86 -24.24 -22.96
CA ALA A 362 11.66 -23.73 -22.31
C ALA A 362 10.38 -24.52 -22.69
N LYS A 363 10.48 -25.55 -23.54
CA LYS A 363 9.34 -26.33 -24.07
C LYS A 363 8.31 -25.45 -24.80
N LEU A 364 8.79 -24.54 -25.64
CA LEU A 364 8.00 -23.75 -26.58
C LEU A 364 8.34 -24.13 -28.03
N THR A 365 7.42 -23.87 -28.95
CA THR A 365 7.76 -23.90 -30.37
C THR A 365 8.62 -22.68 -30.71
N ALA A 366 9.54 -22.82 -31.67
CA ALA A 366 10.34 -21.69 -32.15
C ALA A 366 9.47 -20.53 -32.67
N ARG A 367 8.31 -20.86 -33.26
CA ARG A 367 7.31 -19.87 -33.67
C ARG A 367 6.70 -19.14 -32.48
N ALA A 368 6.32 -19.84 -31.40
CA ALA A 368 5.77 -19.20 -30.22
C ALA A 368 6.77 -18.23 -29.58
N LEU A 369 8.03 -18.65 -29.40
CA LEU A 369 9.08 -17.77 -28.88
C LEU A 369 9.35 -16.59 -29.81
N SER A 370 9.35 -16.80 -31.13
CA SER A 370 9.51 -15.71 -32.10
C SER A 370 8.37 -14.67 -32.02
N LEU A 371 7.12 -15.10 -31.82
CA LEU A 371 5.99 -14.17 -31.64
C LEU A 371 6.13 -13.38 -30.34
N ILE A 372 6.60 -14.03 -29.27
CA ILE A 372 6.89 -13.40 -27.98
C ILE A 372 8.00 -12.35 -28.13
N GLU A 373 9.10 -12.66 -28.82
CA GLU A 373 10.21 -11.72 -29.05
C GLU A 373 9.86 -10.54 -29.97
N ARG A 374 8.80 -10.68 -30.78
CA ARG A 374 8.37 -9.68 -31.76
C ARG A 374 7.22 -8.80 -31.31
N ASP A 375 6.72 -8.99 -30.09
CA ASP A 375 5.54 -8.26 -29.57
C ASP A 375 4.23 -8.57 -30.30
N GLU A 376 4.17 -9.72 -30.97
CA GLU A 376 2.96 -10.20 -31.62
C GLU A 376 2.12 -11.08 -30.67
N ARG A 377 2.69 -11.48 -29.53
CA ARG A 377 2.06 -12.34 -28.52
C ARG A 377 2.67 -12.15 -27.14
N MET A 378 1.84 -11.94 -26.12
CA MET A 378 2.29 -11.98 -24.74
C MET A 378 2.56 -13.42 -24.28
N ALA A 379 3.62 -13.61 -23.51
CA ALA A 379 3.92 -14.88 -22.87
C ALA A 379 3.01 -15.08 -21.64
N THR A 380 2.54 -16.31 -21.45
CA THR A 380 1.87 -16.67 -20.20
C THR A 380 2.88 -16.69 -19.05
N THR A 381 2.41 -16.56 -17.81
CA THR A 381 3.27 -16.66 -16.62
C THR A 381 4.08 -17.96 -16.60
N GLU A 382 3.44 -19.08 -16.92
CA GLU A 382 4.10 -20.39 -17.00
C GLU A 382 5.19 -20.42 -18.10
N GLN A 383 4.89 -19.85 -19.28
CA GLN A 383 5.88 -19.75 -20.36
C GLN A 383 7.07 -18.88 -19.95
N MET A 384 6.83 -17.75 -19.28
CA MET A 384 7.89 -16.85 -18.83
C MET A 384 8.79 -17.49 -17.77
N LEU A 385 8.22 -18.22 -16.82
CA LEU A 385 9.01 -18.97 -15.83
C LEU A 385 9.91 -20.00 -16.52
N ARG A 386 9.36 -20.78 -17.47
CA ARG A 386 10.14 -21.74 -18.26
C ARG A 386 11.26 -21.08 -19.08
N ILE A 387 10.99 -19.90 -19.64
CA ILE A 387 11.99 -19.11 -20.37
C ILE A 387 13.11 -18.62 -19.43
N ALA A 388 12.75 -18.07 -18.26
CA ALA A 388 13.72 -17.61 -17.26
C ALA A 388 14.58 -18.77 -16.75
N ASP A 389 13.98 -19.92 -16.42
CA ASP A 389 14.69 -21.11 -15.96
C ASP A 389 15.63 -21.69 -17.03
N ALA A 390 15.18 -21.71 -18.29
CA ALA A 390 16.02 -22.13 -19.41
C ALA A 390 17.22 -21.20 -19.62
N LEU A 391 17.02 -19.88 -19.51
CA LEU A 391 18.09 -18.90 -19.59
C LEU A 391 19.11 -19.09 -18.46
N VAL A 392 18.65 -19.25 -17.21
CA VAL A 392 19.51 -19.47 -16.04
C VAL A 392 20.37 -20.72 -16.21
N ARG A 393 19.77 -21.85 -16.62
CA ARG A 393 20.52 -23.09 -16.88
C ARG A 393 21.60 -22.89 -17.95
N TYR A 394 21.24 -22.29 -19.07
CA TYR A 394 22.20 -22.02 -20.15
C TYR A 394 23.37 -21.14 -19.68
N VAL A 395 23.08 -20.09 -18.90
CA VAL A 395 24.09 -19.16 -18.39
C VAL A 395 25.05 -19.83 -17.40
N HIS A 396 24.58 -20.79 -16.60
CA HIS A 396 25.43 -21.58 -15.70
C HIS A 396 26.33 -22.58 -16.45
N GLU A 397 25.83 -23.16 -17.53
CA GLU A 397 26.57 -24.15 -18.34
C GLU A 397 27.53 -23.49 -19.35
N SER A 398 27.34 -22.19 -19.64
CA SER A 398 28.10 -21.46 -20.65
C SER A 398 29.35 -20.76 -20.10
N THR A 399 30.39 -20.71 -20.92
CA THR A 399 31.59 -19.92 -20.63
C THR A 399 31.37 -18.46 -21.07
N LEU A 400 30.82 -17.64 -20.18
CA LEU A 400 30.55 -16.22 -20.39
C LEU A 400 31.41 -15.34 -19.47
N SER A 401 31.67 -14.10 -19.89
CA SER A 401 32.24 -13.06 -19.01
C SER A 401 31.30 -12.78 -17.83
N ALA A 402 31.85 -12.42 -16.65
CA ALA A 402 31.07 -12.11 -15.45
C ALA A 402 29.93 -11.10 -15.72
N ALA A 403 30.23 -9.97 -16.37
CA ALA A 403 29.22 -8.94 -16.67
C ALA A 403 28.01 -9.45 -17.48
N ARG A 404 28.22 -10.34 -18.45
CA ARG A 404 27.13 -10.94 -19.25
C ARG A 404 26.32 -11.95 -18.45
N ARG A 405 27.01 -12.76 -17.64
CA ARG A 405 26.37 -13.72 -16.73
C ARG A 405 25.46 -12.97 -15.76
N ASP A 406 26.00 -11.97 -15.07
CA ASP A 406 25.28 -11.24 -14.03
C ASP A 406 24.08 -10.47 -14.61
N GLY A 407 24.26 -9.83 -15.78
CA GLY A 407 23.17 -9.15 -16.48
C GLY A 407 22.02 -10.09 -16.89
N ALA A 408 22.33 -11.30 -17.34
CA ALA A 408 21.32 -12.29 -17.73
C ALA A 408 20.62 -12.92 -16.52
N LEU A 409 21.35 -13.17 -15.42
CA LEU A 409 20.77 -13.65 -14.17
C LEU A 409 19.84 -12.59 -13.56
N ALA A 410 20.26 -11.33 -13.51
CA ALA A 410 19.42 -10.23 -13.04
C ALA A 410 18.16 -10.06 -13.90
N ALA A 411 18.26 -10.21 -15.22
CA ALA A 411 17.09 -10.19 -16.11
C ALA A 411 16.14 -11.36 -15.83
N ALA A 412 16.66 -12.58 -15.64
CA ALA A 412 15.85 -13.74 -15.31
C ALA A 412 15.15 -13.60 -13.94
N GLU A 413 15.84 -13.04 -12.94
CA GLU A 413 15.27 -12.71 -11.64
C GLU A 413 14.15 -11.66 -11.75
N HIS A 414 14.37 -10.60 -12.53
CA HIS A 414 13.35 -9.59 -12.82
C HIS A 414 12.12 -10.22 -13.47
N TRP A 415 12.29 -11.09 -14.47
CA TRP A 415 11.17 -11.78 -15.11
C TRP A 415 10.42 -12.70 -14.15
N ARG A 416 11.14 -13.41 -13.26
CA ARG A 416 10.53 -14.22 -12.19
C ARG A 416 9.76 -13.36 -11.20
N ALA A 417 10.28 -12.18 -10.85
CA ALA A 417 9.58 -11.23 -9.98
C ALA A 417 8.26 -10.79 -10.62
N LEU A 418 8.27 -10.41 -11.90
CA LEU A 418 7.06 -10.04 -12.64
C LEU A 418 6.04 -11.19 -12.79
N CYS A 419 6.43 -12.44 -12.56
CA CYS A 419 5.53 -13.61 -12.55
C CYS A 419 4.82 -13.84 -11.19
N ARG A 420 5.21 -13.10 -10.14
CA ARG A 420 4.63 -13.25 -8.79
C ARG A 420 3.25 -12.59 -8.61
N PRO A 421 3.00 -11.37 -9.11
CA PRO A 421 1.65 -10.83 -9.20
C PRO A 421 0.98 -11.27 -10.51
N ARG A 422 -0.34 -11.11 -10.58
CA ARG A 422 -1.06 -11.08 -11.86
C ARG A 422 -1.23 -9.64 -12.31
N TRP A 423 -1.28 -9.41 -13.61
CA TRP A 423 -1.34 -8.06 -14.19
C TRP A 423 -2.72 -7.76 -14.76
N ALA A 424 -3.36 -6.71 -14.23
CA ALA A 424 -4.65 -6.23 -14.71
C ALA A 424 -4.45 -5.02 -15.61
N ALA A 425 -4.71 -5.17 -16.90
CA ALA A 425 -4.59 -4.06 -17.85
C ALA A 425 -5.64 -2.98 -17.54
N VAL A 426 -5.22 -1.72 -17.49
CA VAL A 426 -6.09 -0.54 -17.35
C VAL A 426 -6.91 -0.38 -18.61
N SER A 427 -8.23 -0.26 -18.44
CA SER A 427 -9.17 -0.01 -19.54
C SER A 427 -9.62 1.45 -19.61
N ALA A 428 -9.73 2.12 -18.46
CA ALA A 428 -10.20 3.50 -18.40
C ALA A 428 -9.73 4.19 -17.11
N VAL A 429 -9.56 5.51 -17.19
CA VAL A 429 -9.43 6.40 -16.04
C VAL A 429 -10.49 7.48 -16.21
N GLU A 430 -11.48 7.47 -15.31
CA GLU A 430 -12.64 8.36 -15.36
C GLU A 430 -12.47 9.49 -14.33
N GLU A 431 -12.55 10.75 -14.76
CA GLU A 431 -12.58 11.89 -13.84
C GLU A 431 -14.00 12.07 -13.27
N ILE A 432 -14.07 12.24 -11.95
CA ILE A 432 -15.29 12.52 -11.19
C ILE A 432 -15.20 13.98 -10.76
N GLU A 433 -15.76 14.89 -11.56
CA GLU A 433 -15.63 16.35 -11.37
C GLU A 433 -16.36 16.90 -10.13
N ARG A 434 -17.34 16.16 -9.61
CA ARG A 434 -18.10 16.52 -8.41
C ARG A 434 -18.19 15.31 -7.48
N TYR A 435 -17.28 15.28 -6.53
CA TYR A 435 -17.30 14.33 -5.43
C TYR A 435 -18.04 14.95 -4.24
N ASP A 436 -19.16 14.35 -3.86
CA ASP A 436 -20.10 14.94 -2.89
C ASP A 436 -19.83 14.48 -1.43
N ALA A 437 -19.05 13.42 -1.22
CA ALA A 437 -18.78 12.94 0.13
C ALA A 437 -17.84 13.91 0.86
N PRO A 438 -18.02 14.12 2.17
CA PRO A 438 -17.27 15.13 2.93
C PRO A 438 -15.80 14.75 3.15
N TYR A 439 -15.49 13.46 3.11
CA TYR A 439 -14.18 12.92 3.46
C TYR A 439 -13.67 11.91 2.45
N VAL A 440 -12.34 11.83 2.39
CA VAL A 440 -11.56 10.79 1.73
C VAL A 440 -10.61 10.18 2.75
N TYR A 441 -10.17 8.95 2.52
CA TYR A 441 -9.55 8.13 3.55
C TYR A 441 -8.23 7.52 3.08
N ASP A 442 -7.30 7.30 3.99
CA ASP A 442 -6.02 6.66 3.68
C ASP A 442 -5.57 5.77 4.85
N VAL A 443 -4.63 4.85 4.58
CA VAL A 443 -3.99 4.04 5.60
C VAL A 443 -2.47 4.05 5.39
N SER A 444 -1.72 4.14 6.49
CA SER A 444 -0.28 3.92 6.45
C SER A 444 0.02 2.45 6.71
N VAL A 445 0.87 1.85 5.88
CA VAL A 445 1.29 0.45 5.97
C VAL A 445 2.79 0.39 6.15
N ALA A 446 3.24 -0.41 7.12
CA ALA A 446 4.67 -0.57 7.40
C ALA A 446 5.45 -1.12 6.19
N ASP A 447 6.68 -0.64 6.03
CA ASP A 447 7.67 -0.99 5.00
C ASP A 447 7.28 -0.69 3.56
N ASN A 448 6.29 -1.43 3.04
CA ASN A 448 5.96 -1.48 1.62
C ASN A 448 5.07 -0.30 1.19
N GLN A 449 4.40 0.37 2.14
CA GLN A 449 3.55 1.54 1.92
C GLN A 449 2.47 1.33 0.83
N THR A 450 2.06 0.07 0.63
CA THR A 450 0.96 -0.28 -0.26
C THR A 450 -0.08 -1.12 0.45
N PHE A 451 -1.31 -1.06 -0.03
CA PHE A 451 -2.42 -1.85 0.50
C PHE A 451 -3.40 -2.29 -0.58
N LEU A 452 -4.17 -3.33 -0.27
CA LEU A 452 -5.24 -3.84 -1.12
C LEU A 452 -6.55 -3.09 -0.86
N ALA A 453 -7.10 -2.47 -1.90
CA ALA A 453 -8.39 -1.79 -1.85
C ALA A 453 -9.12 -1.83 -3.20
N GLY A 454 -10.38 -1.42 -3.19
CA GLY A 454 -11.19 -1.29 -4.39
C GLY A 454 -11.91 -2.57 -4.81
N THR A 455 -12.88 -2.40 -5.70
CA THR A 455 -13.72 -3.50 -6.19
C THR A 455 -12.87 -4.56 -6.90
N GLY A 456 -12.90 -5.79 -6.37
CA GLY A 456 -12.11 -6.92 -6.89
C GLY A 456 -10.60 -6.85 -6.57
N GLY A 457 -10.16 -5.88 -5.76
CA GLY A 457 -8.83 -5.75 -5.18
C GLY A 457 -7.75 -5.22 -6.13
N LEU A 458 -7.22 -4.03 -5.84
CA LEU A 458 -6.05 -3.40 -6.47
C LEU A 458 -5.05 -2.94 -5.41
N ILE A 459 -3.77 -2.95 -5.76
CA ILE A 459 -2.70 -2.42 -4.90
C ILE A 459 -2.52 -0.91 -5.16
N VAL A 460 -2.48 -0.14 -4.09
CA VAL A 460 -2.38 1.34 -4.10
C VAL A 460 -1.23 1.83 -3.16
N HIS A 461 -0.69 3.06 -3.26
CA HIS A 461 0.61 3.45 -2.65
C HIS A 461 0.72 4.87 -2.03
N ASN A 462 1.58 5.03 -0.99
CA ASN A 462 1.88 6.29 -0.28
C ASN A 462 3.28 6.89 -0.61
N THR A 463 3.53 8.21 -0.52
CA THR A 463 4.76 8.85 -1.11
C THR A 463 5.93 9.13 -0.17
N MET A 464 7.15 9.29 -0.71
CA MET A 464 8.43 9.49 0.03
C MET A 464 9.30 10.71 -0.42
N ALA A 465 8.91 11.48 -1.45
CA ALA A 465 9.85 12.39 -2.16
C ALA A 465 10.70 13.36 -1.29
N MET A 466 10.17 13.92 -0.20
CA MET A 466 10.91 14.88 0.64
C MET A 466 12.05 14.24 1.44
N ALA A 467 11.92 12.96 1.83
CA ALA A 467 12.97 12.27 2.58
C ALA A 467 14.24 12.11 1.73
N ALA A 468 14.09 11.82 0.45
CA ALA A 468 15.26 11.66 -0.41
C ALA A 468 16.00 12.96 -0.72
N VAL A 469 15.31 14.11 -0.79
CA VAL A 469 15.98 15.42 -0.94
C VAL A 469 16.87 15.72 0.27
N ALA A 470 16.37 15.51 1.49
CA ALA A 470 17.16 15.73 2.70
C ALA A 470 18.41 14.84 2.74
N ALA A 471 18.27 13.58 2.33
CA ALA A 471 19.36 12.61 2.23
C ALA A 471 20.41 12.95 1.15
N GLU A 472 20.02 13.56 0.03
CA GLU A 472 20.99 13.94 -1.00
C GLU A 472 21.73 15.24 -0.67
N VAL A 473 21.03 16.19 -0.04
CA VAL A 473 21.57 17.52 0.29
C VAL A 473 22.48 17.50 1.53
N GLN A 474 22.26 16.57 2.48
CA GLN A 474 23.08 16.41 3.68
C GLN A 474 23.19 17.70 4.52
N LYS A 475 22.07 18.40 4.71
CA LYS A 475 21.97 19.62 5.53
C LYS A 475 20.85 19.50 6.55
N PRO A 476 20.99 20.13 7.75
CA PRO A 476 19.87 20.29 8.66
C PRO A 476 18.65 20.83 7.92
N THR A 477 17.53 20.13 8.03
CA THR A 477 16.35 20.37 7.21
C THR A 477 15.18 20.76 8.10
N LEU A 478 14.58 21.91 7.82
CA LEU A 478 13.34 22.35 8.44
C LEU A 478 12.18 22.06 7.47
N VAL A 479 11.25 21.20 7.89
CA VAL A 479 9.99 20.94 7.19
C VAL A 479 8.91 21.77 7.85
N LEU A 480 8.50 22.85 7.18
CA LEU A 480 7.47 23.75 7.68
C LEU A 480 6.08 23.27 7.22
N CYS A 481 5.25 22.92 8.18
CA CYS A 481 3.87 22.51 7.97
C CYS A 481 2.91 23.62 8.38
N HIS A 482 1.84 23.80 7.61
CA HIS A 482 0.81 24.79 7.92
C HIS A 482 -0.08 24.39 9.11
N ASN A 483 0.02 23.15 9.60
CA ASN A 483 -0.75 22.66 10.75
C ASN A 483 0.04 21.61 11.56
N LYS A 484 -0.39 21.37 12.82
CA LYS A 484 0.29 20.44 13.74
C LYS A 484 0.12 18.96 13.33
N THR A 485 -0.99 18.61 12.70
CA THR A 485 -1.30 17.21 12.31
C THR A 485 -0.42 16.70 11.18
N LEU A 486 -0.30 17.48 10.10
CA LEU A 486 0.64 17.21 9.01
C LEU A 486 2.08 17.17 9.54
N ALA A 487 2.41 18.03 10.51
CA ALA A 487 3.71 17.97 11.16
C ALA A 487 3.93 16.65 11.92
N ALA A 488 2.92 16.15 12.64
CA ALA A 488 3.02 14.89 13.37
C ALA A 488 3.12 13.69 12.42
N GLN A 489 2.31 13.66 11.36
CA GLN A 489 2.35 12.63 10.33
C GLN A 489 3.72 12.57 9.66
N LEU A 490 4.18 13.70 9.12
CA LEU A 490 5.47 13.76 8.45
C LEU A 490 6.60 13.44 9.43
N CYS A 491 6.53 13.86 10.70
CA CYS A 491 7.53 13.49 11.70
C CYS A 491 7.59 11.98 11.92
N ALA A 492 6.44 11.29 11.98
CA ALA A 492 6.40 9.84 12.08
C ALA A 492 6.98 9.17 10.82
N GLU A 493 6.57 9.60 9.63
CA GLU A 493 7.11 9.09 8.35
C GLU A 493 8.62 9.31 8.24
N PHE A 494 9.13 10.51 8.58
CA PHE A 494 10.56 10.79 8.56
C PHE A 494 11.34 9.97 9.59
N LYS A 495 10.77 9.66 10.77
CA LYS A 495 11.40 8.76 11.75
C LYS A 495 11.57 7.35 11.21
N GLU A 496 10.62 6.87 10.41
CA GLU A 496 10.74 5.58 9.71
C GLU A 496 11.82 5.64 8.63
N PHE A 497 11.92 6.75 7.88
CA PHE A 497 12.93 6.94 6.85
C PHE A 497 14.35 7.17 7.38
N PHE A 498 14.47 7.74 8.58
CA PHE A 498 15.74 8.14 9.19
C PHE A 498 15.87 7.63 10.64
N PRO A 499 15.84 6.30 10.85
CA PRO A 499 15.82 5.72 12.19
C PRO A 499 17.10 6.03 13.00
N ASN A 500 18.20 6.35 12.31
CA ASN A 500 19.50 6.64 12.91
C ASN A 500 19.81 8.15 13.03
N ASN A 501 18.95 9.02 12.47
CA ASN A 501 19.13 10.47 12.49
C ASN A 501 18.18 11.16 13.48
N ALA A 502 18.43 12.43 13.77
CA ALA A 502 17.59 13.20 14.68
C ALA A 502 16.38 13.79 13.94
N VAL A 503 15.26 13.04 13.95
CA VAL A 503 13.97 13.53 13.44
C VAL A 503 13.13 14.04 14.60
N GLU A 504 12.93 15.36 14.61
CA GLU A 504 12.43 16.10 15.76
C GLU A 504 11.11 16.81 15.44
N TYR A 505 10.27 16.96 16.45
CA TYR A 505 8.94 17.55 16.33
C TYR A 505 8.88 18.91 17.02
N PHE A 506 8.50 19.96 16.30
CA PHE A 506 8.52 21.33 16.80
C PHE A 506 7.21 22.09 16.54
N VAL A 507 6.24 21.93 17.43
CA VAL A 507 4.95 22.64 17.37
C VAL A 507 4.67 23.40 18.66
N SER A 508 3.65 24.25 18.67
CA SER A 508 3.22 24.94 19.90
C SER A 508 2.88 23.92 20.99
N TYR A 509 3.46 24.13 22.18
CA TYR A 509 3.25 23.32 23.39
C TYR A 509 1.90 23.59 24.06
N PHE A 510 1.11 24.53 23.57
CA PHE A 510 -0.24 24.75 24.07
C PHE A 510 -1.22 23.75 23.45
N ASP A 511 -1.93 23.00 24.29
CA ASP A 511 -3.10 22.20 23.90
C ASP A 511 -4.34 23.09 23.77
N TYR A 512 -4.46 24.06 24.67
CA TYR A 512 -5.45 25.12 24.61
C TYR A 512 -4.77 26.47 24.80
N TYR A 513 -5.13 27.45 23.99
CA TYR A 513 -4.61 28.81 24.11
C TYR A 513 -5.67 29.83 23.75
N GLN A 514 -6.09 30.60 24.75
CA GLN A 514 -6.89 31.80 24.60
C GLN A 514 -5.97 33.02 24.74
N PRO A 515 -5.81 33.85 23.69
CA PRO A 515 -5.04 35.07 23.80
C PRO A 515 -5.76 36.08 24.69
N GLU A 516 -4.96 36.91 25.35
CA GLU A 516 -5.47 38.12 25.99
C GLU A 516 -5.97 39.09 24.92
N ALA A 517 -7.22 39.56 25.04
CA ALA A 517 -7.80 40.47 24.08
C ALA A 517 -8.82 41.40 24.74
N TYR A 518 -8.91 42.63 24.23
CA TYR A 518 -9.94 43.59 24.64
C TYR A 518 -10.87 43.88 23.45
N ILE A 519 -12.17 43.65 23.65
CA ILE A 519 -13.21 43.88 22.66
C ILE A 519 -13.90 45.21 22.95
N ALA A 520 -13.49 46.25 22.23
CA ALA A 520 -13.91 47.63 22.50
C ALA A 520 -15.42 47.90 22.36
N HIS A 521 -16.12 47.19 21.47
CA HIS A 521 -17.54 47.45 21.21
C HIS A 521 -18.48 46.88 22.28
N THR A 522 -18.03 45.87 23.03
CA THR A 522 -18.77 45.26 24.15
C THR A 522 -18.12 45.56 25.50
N ASP A 523 -17.07 46.39 25.51
CA ASP A 523 -16.24 46.68 26.69
C ASP A 523 -15.84 45.40 27.44
N THR A 524 -15.47 44.35 26.69
CA THR A 524 -15.20 43.02 27.25
C THR A 524 -13.72 42.73 27.20
N TYR A 525 -13.15 42.40 28.36
CA TYR A 525 -11.79 41.90 28.47
C TYR A 525 -11.79 40.38 28.53
N ILE A 526 -11.04 39.75 27.62
CA ILE A 526 -10.81 38.31 27.55
C ILE A 526 -9.46 38.05 28.21
N GLU A 527 -9.48 37.42 29.38
CA GLU A 527 -8.27 37.01 30.09
C GLU A 527 -7.52 35.90 29.33
N LYS A 528 -6.20 35.90 29.48
CA LYS A 528 -5.35 34.82 28.97
C LYS A 528 -5.63 33.54 29.74
N ASP A 529 -5.96 32.49 29.01
CA ASP A 529 -6.07 31.13 29.55
C ASP A 529 -5.30 30.17 28.65
N SER A 530 -4.57 29.23 29.25
CA SER A 530 -3.74 28.30 28.48
C SER A 530 -3.45 27.01 29.22
N SER A 531 -3.47 25.90 28.48
CA SER A 531 -3.03 24.59 28.96
C SER A 531 -1.78 24.17 28.19
N ILE A 532 -0.74 23.75 28.91
CA ILE A 532 0.55 23.32 28.36
C ILE A 532 0.61 21.79 28.33
N ASN A 533 1.20 21.28 27.25
CA ASN A 533 1.52 19.88 27.07
C ASN A 533 3.01 19.64 27.32
N ASP A 534 3.32 19.03 28.46
CA ASP A 534 4.69 18.73 28.89
C ASP A 534 5.44 17.83 27.88
N GLU A 535 4.74 16.95 27.18
CA GLU A 535 5.35 16.08 26.17
C GLU A 535 5.80 16.90 24.94
N ILE A 536 4.96 17.83 24.47
CA ILE A 536 5.33 18.71 23.35
C ILE A 536 6.46 19.65 23.77
N GLU A 537 6.45 20.17 24.99
CA GLU A 537 7.55 20.99 25.50
C GLU A 537 8.88 20.22 25.51
N ARG A 538 8.87 18.97 25.99
CA ARG A 538 10.02 18.06 25.95
C ARG A 538 10.51 17.82 24.51
N LEU A 539 9.60 17.60 23.56
CA LEU A 539 9.94 17.40 22.14
C LEU A 539 10.55 18.67 21.51
N ARG A 540 10.07 19.86 21.87
CA ARG A 540 10.68 21.12 21.44
C ARG A 540 12.10 21.28 21.96
N HIS A 541 12.33 20.93 23.23
CA HIS A 541 13.67 20.98 23.83
C HIS A 541 14.62 20.01 23.13
N SER A 542 14.14 18.79 22.84
CA SER A 542 14.85 17.78 22.03
C SER A 542 15.24 18.34 20.67
N ALA A 543 14.31 18.99 19.96
CA ALA A 543 14.55 19.60 18.66
C ALA A 543 15.63 20.69 18.69
N THR A 544 15.59 21.59 19.68
CA THR A 544 16.60 22.65 19.83
C THR A 544 17.97 22.08 20.18
N GLN A 545 18.01 21.06 21.04
CA GLN A 545 19.25 20.40 21.42
C GLN A 545 19.86 19.64 20.23
N ALA A 546 19.05 18.90 19.48
CA ALA A 546 19.48 18.17 18.30
C ALA A 546 20.11 19.11 17.27
N LEU A 547 19.45 20.23 16.95
CA LEU A 547 19.95 21.21 15.99
C LEU A 547 21.33 21.78 16.35
N LEU A 548 21.61 21.95 17.63
CA LEU A 548 22.89 22.50 18.13
C LEU A 548 23.99 21.43 18.30
N THR A 549 23.61 20.17 18.37
CA THR A 549 24.54 19.06 18.69
C THR A 549 24.83 18.16 17.49
N ARG A 550 23.94 18.12 16.49
CA ARG A 550 23.95 17.19 15.38
C ARG A 550 23.73 17.90 14.03
N PRO A 551 24.55 17.60 13.01
CA PRO A 551 24.33 18.12 11.65
C PRO A 551 23.25 17.35 10.86
N ASP A 552 22.88 16.14 11.30
CA ASP A 552 21.86 15.28 10.70
C ASP A 552 20.50 15.43 11.37
N THR A 553 20.05 16.68 11.51
CA THR A 553 18.78 17.02 12.17
C THR A 553 17.71 17.43 11.16
N LEU A 554 16.57 16.73 11.19
CA LEU A 554 15.36 17.09 10.46
C LEU A 554 14.30 17.51 11.47
N ILE A 555 13.85 18.76 11.39
CA ILE A 555 12.81 19.30 12.27
C ILE A 555 11.53 19.42 11.46
N VAL A 556 10.47 18.75 11.90
CA VAL A 556 9.12 19.00 11.37
C VAL A 556 8.41 19.97 12.29
N ALA A 557 8.10 21.16 11.77
CA ALA A 557 7.62 22.27 12.56
C ALA A 557 6.30 22.86 12.05
N SER A 558 5.51 23.45 12.95
CA SER A 558 4.46 24.39 12.55
C SER A 558 5.00 25.82 12.46
N VAL A 559 4.13 26.80 12.20
CA VAL A 559 4.45 28.25 12.36
C VAL A 559 5.05 28.59 13.73
N SER A 560 5.01 27.69 14.71
CA SER A 560 5.69 27.91 15.98
C SER A 560 7.20 28.18 15.85
N CYS A 561 7.88 27.74 14.78
CA CYS A 561 9.31 27.96 14.58
C CYS A 561 9.70 29.42 14.23
N ILE A 562 8.73 30.27 13.90
CA ILE A 562 8.97 31.71 13.64
C ILE A 562 8.71 32.58 14.88
N TYR A 563 8.18 32.01 15.96
CA TYR A 563 8.00 32.72 17.22
C TYR A 563 9.29 32.73 18.03
N GLY A 564 9.47 33.80 18.82
CA GLY A 564 10.70 34.04 19.57
C GLY A 564 11.08 32.86 20.47
N LEU A 565 12.23 32.26 20.15
CA LEU A 565 13.02 31.45 21.08
C LEU A 565 14.11 32.35 21.66
N GLY A 566 14.62 32.01 22.86
CA GLY A 566 15.81 32.67 23.41
C GLY A 566 17.00 32.60 22.45
N SER A 567 17.99 33.46 22.65
CA SER A 567 19.21 33.51 21.84
C SER A 567 19.92 32.15 21.82
N PRO A 568 20.28 31.61 20.65
CA PRO A 568 21.05 30.36 20.56
C PRO A 568 22.41 30.44 21.26
N ALA A 569 23.03 31.63 21.31
CA ALA A 569 24.30 31.84 22.00
C ALA A 569 24.12 31.63 23.51
N ASP A 570 23.10 32.24 24.11
CA ASP A 570 22.78 32.16 25.53
C ASP A 570 22.45 30.71 25.92
N TYR A 571 21.69 29.99 25.08
CA TYR A 571 21.39 28.57 25.29
C TYR A 571 22.66 27.70 25.27
N MET A 572 23.62 28.00 24.39
CA MET A 572 24.91 27.29 24.36
C MET A 572 25.81 27.65 25.55
N GLU A 573 25.82 28.89 26.00
CA GLU A 573 26.56 29.34 27.18
C GLU A 573 26.05 28.66 28.46
N LEU A 574 24.73 28.46 28.55
CA LEU A 574 24.10 27.73 29.63
C LEU A 574 24.31 26.21 29.54
N SER A 575 24.89 25.66 28.47
CA SER A 575 25.06 24.21 28.33
C SER A 575 26.24 23.63 29.13
N CYS A 576 26.06 22.43 29.69
CA CYS A 576 27.14 21.68 30.33
C CYS A 576 27.54 20.47 29.46
N ARG A 577 28.78 20.44 28.97
CA ARG A 577 29.34 19.29 28.26
C ARG A 577 30.21 18.48 29.22
N ILE A 578 29.93 17.20 29.32
CA ILE A 578 30.65 16.25 30.18
C ILE A 578 31.16 15.11 29.28
N ARG A 579 32.39 14.65 29.50
CA ARG A 579 32.97 13.53 28.73
C ARG A 579 33.41 12.40 29.65
N THR A 580 33.27 11.16 29.17
CA THR A 580 33.78 9.97 29.88
C THR A 580 35.29 10.07 30.06
N GLY A 581 35.77 9.92 31.31
CA GLY A 581 37.18 10.07 31.68
C GLY A 581 37.59 11.46 32.19
N GLU A 582 36.65 12.41 32.23
CA GLU A 582 36.87 13.74 32.80
C GLU A 582 36.60 13.75 34.32
N GLU A 583 37.50 14.33 35.11
CA GLU A 583 37.31 14.49 36.55
C GLU A 583 36.46 15.73 36.85
N TRP A 584 35.31 15.52 37.48
CA TRP A 584 34.39 16.58 37.89
C TRP A 584 34.21 16.59 39.41
N ASN A 585 34.27 17.77 40.02
CA ASN A 585 33.80 17.92 41.40
C ASN A 585 32.27 17.88 41.42
N ARG A 586 31.72 16.94 42.20
CA ARG A 586 30.27 16.72 42.32
C ARG A 586 29.49 17.98 42.67
N ASP A 587 29.96 18.75 43.65
CA ASP A 587 29.21 19.90 44.15
C ASP A 587 29.24 21.08 43.15
N VAL A 588 30.31 21.18 42.37
CA VAL A 588 30.42 22.12 41.24
C VAL A 588 29.45 21.73 40.12
N LEU A 589 29.36 20.44 39.80
CA LEU A 589 28.42 19.94 38.80
C LEU A 589 26.97 20.17 39.23
N LEU A 590 26.63 19.93 40.50
CA LEU A 590 25.29 20.17 41.04
C LEU A 590 24.89 21.64 40.96
N ARG A 591 25.79 22.58 41.31
CA ARG A 591 25.53 24.01 41.16
C ARG A 591 25.26 24.38 39.71
N LYS A 592 26.08 23.87 38.79
CA LYS A 592 25.92 24.13 37.36
C LYS A 592 24.59 23.59 36.82
N LEU A 593 24.13 22.43 37.30
CA LEU A 593 22.79 21.91 36.95
C LEU A 593 21.65 22.78 37.49
N VAL A 594 21.80 23.33 38.69
CA VAL A 594 20.82 24.27 39.27
C VAL A 594 20.79 25.59 38.47
N ASP A 595 21.96 26.11 38.06
CA ASP A 595 22.05 27.31 37.22
C ASP A 595 21.36 27.09 35.85
N MET A 596 21.39 25.86 35.34
CA MET A 596 20.67 25.39 34.15
C MET A 596 19.17 25.14 34.38
N GLN A 597 18.61 25.53 35.52
CA GLN A 597 17.20 25.33 35.91
C GLN A 597 16.78 23.87 36.14
N TYR A 598 17.71 22.93 36.30
CA TYR A 598 17.36 21.56 36.72
C TYR A 598 16.93 21.57 38.20
N ARG A 599 15.85 20.85 38.50
CA ARG A 599 15.40 20.59 39.86
C ARG A 599 15.87 19.22 40.31
N ARG A 600 16.59 19.18 41.43
CA ARG A 600 16.93 17.92 42.09
C ARG A 600 15.68 17.30 42.70
N ASN A 601 15.38 16.06 42.34
CA ASN A 601 14.32 15.27 42.93
C ASN A 601 14.87 13.89 43.27
N ASP A 602 14.91 13.56 44.57
CA ASP A 602 15.52 12.33 45.09
C ASP A 602 14.49 11.17 45.21
N ILE A 603 13.26 11.35 44.71
CA ILE A 603 12.09 10.46 44.97
C ILE A 603 11.78 9.49 43.80
N ASN A 604 12.55 9.47 42.71
CA ASN A 604 12.33 8.55 41.59
C ASN A 604 13.36 7.42 41.51
#